data_AF-S4PPP9-F1
#
_entry.id   AF-S4PPP9-F1
#
_cell.length_a   1.000
_cell.length_b   1.000
_cell.length_c   1.000
_cell.angle_alpha   90.00
_cell.angle_beta   90.00
_cell.angle_gamma   90.00
#
_symmetry.space_group_name_H-M   'P 1'
#
loop_
_entity.id
_entity.type
_entity.pdbx_description
1 polymer ?
#
loop_
_entity_poly.entity_id
_entity_poly.type
_entity_poly.pdbx_seq_one_letter_code
_entity_poly.pdbx_strand_id
1 'polypeptide(L)' 'GRYGPPPAENKELIDHCPVRALERYRDKAVRKAKLIVMSLASHRLETTDGSHEGILDIVGVDEHVPKVMDAFVLGQFE' A
#
# COMPACT_ATOMS: atom_id res chain seq x y z
N GLY A 1 -7.79 -8.31 9.91
CA GLY A 1 -8.23 -7.75 11.21
C GLY A 1 -8.78 -6.38 10.94
N ARG A 2 -9.92 -6.00 11.54
CA ARG A 2 -10.51 -4.67 11.32
C ARG A 2 -9.56 -3.63 11.91
N TYR A 3 -9.07 -2.71 11.09
CA TYR A 3 -8.32 -1.55 11.57
C TYR A 3 -9.23 -0.78 12.54
N GLY A 4 -8.72 -0.46 13.72
CA GLY A 4 -9.41 0.40 14.68
C GLY A 4 -9.62 1.80 14.08
N PRO A 5 -10.58 2.59 14.61
CA PRO A 5 -10.78 3.96 14.16
C PRO A 5 -9.45 4.73 14.22
N PRO A 6 -9.21 5.66 13.28
CA PRO A 6 -7.99 6.46 13.30
C PRO A 6 -7.87 7.15 14.67
N PRO A 7 -6.64 7.25 15.22
CA PRO A 7 -6.45 7.93 16.49
C PRO A 7 -6.93 9.37 16.43
N ALA A 8 -7.41 9.90 17.57
CA ALA A 8 -7.81 11.30 17.67
C ALA A 8 -6.63 12.24 17.36
N GLU A 9 -6.94 13.37 16.71
CA GLU A 9 -5.97 14.36 16.20
C GLU A 9 -5.08 15.00 17.30
N ASN A 10 -5.41 14.81 18.57
CA ASN A 10 -4.80 15.49 19.71
C ASN A 10 -3.68 14.72 20.43
N LYS A 11 -3.31 13.52 19.97
CA LYS A 11 -2.08 12.87 20.43
C LYS A 11 -1.02 13.03 19.34
N GLU A 12 0.23 13.26 19.75
CA GLU A 12 1.45 13.15 18.95
C GLU A 12 1.68 11.71 18.45
N LEU A 13 0.63 11.07 17.95
CA LEU A 13 0.70 9.75 17.36
C LEU A 13 1.25 9.95 15.96
N ILE A 14 2.47 9.46 15.80
CA ILE A 14 3.10 9.33 14.49
C ILE A 14 2.11 8.54 13.63
N ASP A 15 1.68 9.17 12.56
CA ASP A 15 0.78 8.58 11.62
C ASP A 15 1.48 7.43 10.89
N HIS A 16 1.13 6.20 11.26
CA HIS A 16 1.67 4.97 10.71
C HIS A 16 0.86 4.42 9.52
N CYS A 17 -0.06 5.20 8.96
CA CYS A 17 -0.80 4.76 7.78
C CYS A 17 0.13 4.72 6.56
N PRO A 18 0.40 3.55 5.96
CA PRO A 18 1.33 3.44 4.84
C PRO A 18 0.85 4.21 3.60
N VAL A 19 -0.47 4.33 3.42
CA VAL A 19 -1.09 5.13 2.37
C VAL A 19 -0.73 6.60 2.52
N ARG A 20 -0.93 7.20 3.71
CA ARG A 20 -0.57 8.60 3.98
C ARG A 20 0.94 8.83 3.94
N ALA A 21 1.74 7.83 4.32
CA ALA A 21 3.19 7.91 4.17
C ALA A 21 3.60 7.95 2.69
N LEU A 22 2.96 7.15 1.83
CA LEU A 22 3.17 7.17 0.38
C LEU A 22 2.79 8.52 -0.23
N GLU A 23 1.64 9.09 0.16
CA GLU A 23 1.21 10.43 -0.28
C GLU A 23 2.26 11.48 0.08
N ARG A 24 2.71 11.52 1.33
CA ARG A 24 3.76 12.45 1.78
C ARG A 24 5.07 12.25 1.01
N TYR A 25 5.42 11.02 0.65
CA TYR A 25 6.60 10.74 -0.15
C TYR A 25 6.45 11.21 -1.60
N ARG A 26 5.25 11.06 -2.18
CA ARG A 26 4.94 11.57 -3.53
C ARG A 26 5.05 13.09 -3.59
N ASP A 27 4.62 13.78 -2.53
CA ASP A 27 4.70 15.24 -2.44
C ASP A 27 6.13 15.76 -2.29
N LYS A 28 6.97 15.04 -1.52
CA LYS A 28 8.31 15.51 -1.15
C LYS A 28 9.44 15.02 -2.06
N ALA A 29 9.29 13.88 -2.72
CA ALA A 29 10.38 13.21 -3.41
C ALA A 29 9.99 12.71 -4.81
N VAL A 30 9.16 11.67 -4.90
CA VAL A 30 8.86 10.98 -6.17
C VAL A 30 7.36 10.93 -6.43
N ARG A 31 6.87 11.85 -7.27
CA ARG A 31 5.45 12.07 -7.53
C ARG A 31 4.65 10.84 -7.96
N LYS A 32 5.28 9.90 -8.66
CA LYS A 32 4.67 8.66 -9.15
C LYS A 32 5.14 7.41 -8.41
N ALA A 33 5.62 7.54 -7.18
CA ALA A 33 5.99 6.39 -6.36
C ALA A 33 4.81 5.42 -6.21
N LYS A 34 5.08 4.11 -6.22
CA LYS A 34 4.10 3.05 -6.03
C LYS A 34 4.47 2.24 -4.78
N LEU A 35 3.47 1.70 -4.09
CA LEU A 35 3.66 0.86 -2.92
C LEU A 35 3.19 -0.57 -3.24
N ILE A 36 4.07 -1.55 -3.04
CA ILE A 36 3.71 -2.97 -3.09
C ILE A 36 3.84 -3.52 -1.67
N VAL A 37 2.75 -4.07 -1.13
CA VAL A 37 2.72 -4.70 0.18
C VAL A 37 2.63 -6.21 -0.03
N MET A 38 3.65 -6.94 0.41
CA MET A 38 3.72 -8.38 0.26
C MET A 38 3.53 -9.07 1.62
N SER A 39 2.40 -9.75 1.79
CA SER A 39 2.14 -10.59 2.95
C SER A 39 2.74 -11.97 2.75
N LEU A 40 3.74 -12.34 3.55
CA LEU A 40 4.30 -13.69 3.54
C LEU A 40 3.49 -14.69 4.37
N ALA A 41 2.50 -14.21 5.12
CA ALA A 41 1.56 -15.03 5.85
C ALA A 41 0.20 -15.04 5.14
N SER A 42 -0.54 -16.16 5.22
CA SER A 42 -1.86 -16.34 4.57
C SER A 42 -3.00 -15.52 5.19
N HIS A 43 -2.68 -14.40 5.83
CA HIS A 43 -3.68 -13.45 6.32
C HIS A 43 -4.00 -12.46 5.20
N ARG A 44 -5.30 -12.25 4.98
CA ARG A 44 -5.79 -11.19 4.09
C ARG A 44 -5.39 -9.84 4.67
N LEU A 45 -4.56 -9.11 3.92
CA LEU A 45 -4.27 -7.70 4.16
C LEU A 45 -5.12 -6.87 3.20
N GLU A 46 -5.64 -5.76 3.69
CA GLU A 46 -6.31 -4.74 2.88
C GLU A 46 -5.67 -3.42 3.31
N THR A 47 -4.61 -3.01 2.61
CA THR A 47 -3.92 -1.74 2.92
C THR A 47 -4.55 -0.55 2.24
N THR A 48 -5.39 -0.78 1.23
CA THR A 48 -6.18 0.22 0.53
C THR A 48 -7.67 -0.07 0.68
N ASP A 49 -8.46 0.98 0.79
CA ASP A 49 -9.92 0.97 0.73
C ASP A 49 -10.45 1.06 -0.70
N GLY A 50 -9.56 0.98 -1.70
CA GLY A 50 -9.88 1.10 -3.13
C GLY A 50 -9.96 2.54 -3.63
N SER A 51 -9.82 3.54 -2.76
CA SER A 51 -9.83 4.96 -3.16
C SER A 51 -8.45 5.50 -3.57
N HIS A 52 -7.39 4.72 -3.30
CA HIS A 52 -6.00 5.14 -3.52
C HIS A 52 -5.34 4.35 -4.65
N GLU A 53 -4.86 5.05 -5.68
CA GLU A 53 -4.14 4.47 -6.82
C GLU A 53 -2.63 4.25 -6.54
N GLY A 54 -2.08 3.22 -7.19
CA GLY A 54 -0.66 2.88 -7.11
C GLY A 54 -0.28 2.18 -5.80
N ILE A 55 -1.20 1.38 -5.25
CA ILE A 55 -0.97 0.44 -4.15
C ILE A 55 -1.36 -0.96 -4.62
N LEU A 56 -0.50 -1.95 -4.38
CA LEU A 56 -0.74 -3.36 -4.70
C LEU A 56 -0.51 -4.23 -3.46
N ASP A 57 -1.55 -4.94 -3.02
CA ASP A 57 -1.46 -5.96 -1.97
C ASP A 57 -1.26 -7.35 -2.60
N ILE A 58 -0.19 -8.05 -2.22
CA ILE A 58 0.13 -9.42 -2.64
C ILE A 58 0.09 -10.32 -1.41
N VAL A 59 -0.64 -11.43 -1.48
CA VAL A 59 -0.72 -12.43 -0.41
C VAL A 59 -0.05 -13.73 -0.86
N GLY A 60 1.01 -14.10 -0.15
CA GLY A 60 1.87 -15.23 -0.51
C GLY A 60 2.93 -14.84 -1.54
N VAL A 61 3.75 -15.82 -1.90
CA VAL A 61 4.76 -15.71 -2.95
C VAL A 61 4.60 -16.92 -3.86
N ASP A 62 4.42 -16.66 -5.15
CA ASP A 62 4.40 -17.68 -6.18
C ASP A 62 5.35 -17.29 -7.33
N GLU A 63 5.49 -18.17 -8.32
CA GLU A 63 6.34 -17.95 -9.50
C GLU A 63 5.83 -16.84 -10.45
N HIS A 64 4.58 -16.40 -10.30
CA HIS A 64 3.91 -15.40 -11.12
C HIS A 64 3.94 -14.00 -10.51
N VAL A 65 4.14 -13.87 -9.19
CA VAL A 65 4.27 -12.59 -8.47
C VAL A 65 5.20 -11.59 -9.18
N PRO A 66 6.39 -11.98 -9.67
CA PRO A 66 7.26 -11.03 -10.39
C PRO A 66 6.60 -10.42 -11.63
N LYS A 67 5.79 -11.19 -12.39
CA LYS A 67 5.08 -10.68 -13.56
C LYS A 67 3.98 -9.68 -13.18
N VAL A 68 3.28 -9.96 -12.09
CA VAL A 68 2.26 -9.05 -11.52
C VAL A 68 2.90 -7.74 -11.07
N MET A 69 4.05 -7.82 -10.39
CA MET A 69 4.80 -6.63 -9.97
C MET A 69 5.25 -5.79 -11.18
N ASP A 70 5.77 -6.42 -12.23
CA ASP A 70 6.23 -5.73 -13.43
C ASP A 70 5.07 -5.01 -14.14
N ALA A 71 3.97 -5.72 -14.39
CA ALA A 71 2.74 -5.14 -14.95
C ALA A 71 2.21 -3.96 -14.11
N PHE A 72 2.32 -4.05 -12.77
CA PHE A 72 1.90 -3.01 -11.87
C PHE A 72 2.80 -1.78 -11.95
N VAL A 73 4.11 -1.97 -12.00
CA VAL A 73 5.07 -0.87 -12.18
C VAL A 73 4.87 -0.20 -13.53
N LEU A 74 4.61 -0.97 -14.59
CA LEU A 74 4.32 -0.46 -15.94
C LEU A 74 2.96 0.22 -16.08
N GLY A 75 2.06 0.07 -15.10
CA GLY A 75 0.72 0.70 -15.14
C GLY A 75 -0.24 -0.03 -16.07
N GLN A 76 -0.10 -1.36 -16.19
CA GLN A 76 -0.97 -2.22 -17.00
C GLN A 76 -2.24 -2.67 -16.26
N PHE A 77 -2.40 -2.26 -15.00
CA PHE A 77 -3.62 -2.42 -14.24
C PHE A 77 -4.42 -1.11 -14.41
N GLU A 78 -5.46 -1.16 -15.24
CA GLU A 78 -6.47 -0.10 -15.39
C GLU A 78 -7.59 -0.27 -14.35
#